data_AF-A0A4V3K6T1-F1
#
_entry.id   AF-A0A4V3K6T1-F1
#
_cell.length_a   1.000
_cell.length_b   1.000
_cell.length_c   1.000
_cell.angle_alpha   90.00
_cell.angle_beta   90.00
_cell.angle_gamma   90.00
#
_symmetry.space_group_name_H-M   'P 1'
#
loop_
_entity.id
_entity.type
_entity.pdbx_description
1 polymer ?
#
loop_
_entity_poly.entity_id
_entity_poly.type
_entity_poly.pdbx_seq_one_letter_code
_entity_poly.pdbx_strand_id
1 'polypeptide(L)'
;MAAKTIISRPIYGTLSPQPGKHHLFIADAEGALAITDMAGKAPPGFFDGAEIVCIPGREGKHIAALEALKPAQLHLPPSFASLVPRLRQTLTNAHMGLRIYLAGTEG
;
A
#
# COMPACT_ATOMS: atom_id res chain seq x y z
N MET A 1 -15.78 -8.97 -42.07
CA MET A 1 -15.40 -7.77 -41.27
C MET A 1 -15.58 -8.11 -39.81
N ALA A 2 -14.49 -8.36 -39.08
CA ALA A 2 -14.58 -8.68 -37.65
C ALA A 2 -15.03 -7.43 -36.88
N ALA A 3 -16.11 -7.54 -36.11
CA ALA A 3 -16.62 -6.44 -35.30
C ALA A 3 -15.56 -6.02 -34.27
N LYS A 4 -15.32 -4.71 -34.15
CA LYS A 4 -14.37 -4.13 -33.19
C LYS A 4 -15.03 -4.14 -31.81
N THR A 5 -14.90 -5.23 -31.05
CA THR A 5 -15.73 -5.52 -29.87
C THR A 5 -15.40 -4.68 -28.62
N ILE A 6 -14.36 -3.84 -28.64
CA ILE A 6 -14.02 -2.93 -27.54
C ILE A 6 -13.69 -1.55 -28.12
N ILE A 7 -14.53 -0.56 -27.81
CA ILE A 7 -14.41 0.82 -28.31
C ILE A 7 -13.32 1.59 -27.55
N SER A 8 -13.19 1.34 -26.25
CA SER A 8 -12.11 1.84 -25.40
C SER A 8 -12.01 1.00 -24.12
N ARG A 9 -10.84 1.00 -23.46
CA ARG A 9 -10.70 0.46 -22.11
C ARG A 9 -10.66 1.62 -21.11
N PRO A 10 -11.32 1.51 -19.95
CA PRO A 10 -11.22 2.52 -18.92
C PRO A 10 -9.78 2.60 -18.38
N ILE A 11 -9.28 3.82 -18.20
CA ILE A 11 -8.04 4.08 -17.48
C ILE A 11 -8.41 4.39 -16.04
N TYR A 12 -8.04 3.50 -15.12
CA TYR A 12 -8.27 3.72 -13.69
C TYR A 12 -7.11 4.50 -13.07
N GLY A 13 -7.42 5.25 -12.02
CA GLY A 13 -6.40 5.89 -11.20
C GLY A 13 -5.53 4.84 -10.51
N THR A 14 -4.22 5.10 -10.44
CA THR A 14 -3.28 4.26 -9.68
C THR A 14 -2.88 4.98 -8.39
N LEU A 15 -2.35 4.22 -7.43
CA LEU A 15 -1.63 4.84 -6.30
C LEU A 15 -0.55 5.79 -6.83
N SER A 16 -0.45 6.95 -6.19
CA SER A 16 0.51 7.99 -6.53
C SER A 16 1.08 8.60 -5.26
N PRO A 17 2.37 8.95 -5.23
CA PRO A 17 2.96 9.66 -4.11
C PRO A 17 2.27 11.00 -3.89
N GLN A 18 1.81 11.27 -2.67
CA GLN A 18 1.17 12.53 -2.31
C GLN A 18 2.02 13.30 -1.28
N PRO A 19 2.01 14.65 -1.28
CA PRO A 19 2.68 15.41 -0.24
C PRO A 19 2.01 15.16 1.13
N GLY A 20 2.83 14.88 2.14
CA GLY A 20 2.39 14.54 3.50
C GLY A 20 3.56 14.60 4.49
N LYS A 21 3.23 14.59 5.79
CA LYS A 21 4.24 14.53 6.87
C LYS A 21 4.50 13.09 7.32
N HIS A 22 3.47 12.26 7.30
CA HIS A 22 3.53 10.86 7.68
C HIS A 22 2.76 10.03 6.66
N HIS A 23 3.29 8.87 6.31
CA HIS A 23 2.73 8.00 5.29
C HIS A 23 2.46 6.63 5.90
N LEU A 24 1.21 6.21 5.89
CA LEU A 24 0.78 4.89 6.34
C LEU A 24 0.24 4.10 5.15
N PHE A 25 0.92 3.01 4.81
CA PHE A 25 0.49 2.05 3.79
C PHE A 25 -0.15 0.85 4.47
N ILE A 26 -1.30 0.43 3.98
CA ILE A 26 -1.98 -0.78 4.42
C ILE A 26 -2.35 -1.58 3.20
N ALA A 27 -1.85 -2.82 3.13
CA ALA A 27 -2.19 -3.75 2.06
C ALA A 27 -2.38 -5.18 2.56
N ASP A 28 -3.08 -5.99 1.76
CA ASP A 28 -3.16 -7.44 1.90
C ASP A 28 -2.74 -8.15 0.61
N ALA A 29 -2.08 -9.31 0.74
CA ALA A 29 -1.72 -10.20 -0.36
C ALA A 29 -1.14 -9.46 -1.59
N GLU A 30 -1.84 -9.52 -2.73
CA GLU A 30 -1.43 -8.89 -4.00
C GLU A 30 -1.55 -7.36 -4.00
N GLY A 31 -2.27 -6.77 -3.04
CA GLY A 31 -2.33 -5.32 -2.84
C GLY A 31 -0.96 -4.68 -2.59
N ALA A 32 0.00 -5.46 -2.10
CA ALA A 32 1.41 -5.04 -1.95
C ALA A 32 2.04 -4.59 -3.28
N LEU A 33 1.60 -5.15 -4.41
CA LEU A 33 2.09 -4.75 -5.75
C LEU A 33 1.79 -3.29 -6.05
N ALA A 34 0.66 -2.75 -5.58
CA ALA A 34 0.32 -1.36 -5.80
C ALA A 34 1.30 -0.41 -5.10
N ILE A 35 1.86 -0.83 -3.95
CA ILE A 35 2.88 -0.07 -3.21
C ILE A 35 4.20 -0.07 -3.98
N THR A 36 4.64 -1.23 -4.47
CA THR A 36 5.89 -1.34 -5.25
C THR A 36 5.78 -0.63 -6.60
N ASP A 37 4.63 -0.70 -7.27
CA ASP A 37 4.37 0.06 -8.51
C ASP A 37 4.40 1.57 -8.27
N MET A 38 3.85 2.03 -7.14
CA MET A 38 3.92 3.42 -6.75
C MET A 38 5.36 3.83 -6.42
N ALA A 39 6.15 2.94 -5.82
CA ALA A 39 7.55 3.21 -5.49
C ALA A 39 8.39 3.52 -6.73
N GLY A 40 8.11 2.88 -7.87
CA GLY A 40 8.76 3.20 -9.14
C GLY A 40 8.52 4.63 -9.64
N LYS A 41 7.51 5.33 -9.08
CA LYS A 41 7.16 6.72 -9.40
C LYS A 41 7.45 7.68 -8.24
N ALA A 42 7.91 7.18 -7.10
CA ALA A 42 8.14 7.97 -5.91
C ALA A 42 9.50 8.69 -5.97
N PRO A 43 9.60 9.91 -5.41
CA PRO A 43 10.89 10.58 -5.28
C PRO A 43 11.81 9.77 -4.35
N PRO A 44 13.14 9.89 -4.50
CA PRO A 44 14.10 9.27 -3.58
C PRO A 44 13.81 9.66 -2.12
N GLY A 45 13.94 8.70 -1.21
CA GLY A 45 13.70 8.90 0.24
C GLY A 45 12.24 8.99 0.66
N PHE A 46 11.27 8.84 -0.26
CA PHE A 46 9.84 8.94 0.06
C PHE A 46 9.38 7.92 1.12
N PHE A 47 9.98 6.73 1.16
CA PHE A 47 9.63 5.69 2.12
C PHE A 47 10.39 5.77 3.45
N ASP A 48 11.44 6.60 3.55
CA ASP A 48 12.33 6.64 4.73
C ASP A 48 11.58 6.92 6.04
N GLY A 49 10.48 7.69 5.97
CA GLY A 49 9.59 8.00 7.09
C GLY A 49 8.24 7.28 7.06
N ALA A 50 8.05 6.35 6.13
CA ALA A 50 6.79 5.65 5.93
C ALA A 50 6.64 4.45 6.87
N GLU A 51 5.40 4.19 7.27
CA GLU A 51 4.98 2.94 7.89
C GLU A 51 4.26 2.09 6.85
N ILE A 52 4.72 0.85 6.65
CA ILE A 52 4.08 -0.14 5.79
C ILE A 52 3.53 -1.27 6.65
N VAL A 53 2.24 -1.52 6.51
CA VAL A 53 1.57 -2.70 7.06
C VAL A 53 1.10 -3.56 5.90
N CYS A 54 1.55 -4.81 5.86
CA CYS A 54 1.16 -5.76 4.82
C CYS A 54 0.74 -7.09 5.43
N ILE A 55 -0.53 -7.47 5.29
CA ILE A 55 -0.99 -8.82 5.62
C ILE A 55 -0.50 -9.75 4.50
N PRO A 56 0.43 -10.67 4.77
CA PRO A 56 1.03 -11.46 3.70
C PRO A 56 0.01 -12.44 3.11
N GLY A 57 0.03 -12.58 1.78
CA GLY A 57 -0.65 -13.67 1.10
C GLY A 57 -0.01 -15.02 1.41
N ARG A 58 -0.62 -16.12 0.96
CA ARG A 58 -0.25 -17.51 1.31
C ARG A 58 1.24 -17.84 1.11
N GLU A 59 1.88 -17.23 0.12
CA GLU A 59 3.28 -17.47 -0.23
C GLU A 59 4.22 -16.31 0.14
N GLY A 60 3.72 -15.21 0.72
CA GLY A 60 4.55 -14.08 1.14
C GLY A 60 5.38 -13.41 0.04
N LYS A 61 5.01 -13.59 -1.24
CA LYS A 61 5.82 -13.24 -2.43
C LYS A 61 6.36 -11.81 -2.43
N HIS A 62 5.60 -10.87 -1.86
CA HIS A 62 5.89 -9.44 -1.95
C HIS A 62 6.67 -8.89 -0.75
N ILE A 63 6.94 -9.70 0.28
CA ILE A 63 7.61 -9.24 1.51
C ILE A 63 9.00 -8.67 1.19
N ALA A 64 9.82 -9.40 0.43
CA ALA A 64 11.17 -8.96 0.08
C ALA A 64 11.17 -7.65 -0.73
N ALA A 65 10.16 -7.46 -1.59
CA ALA A 65 10.02 -6.22 -2.36
C ALA A 65 9.67 -5.02 -1.46
N LEU A 66 8.82 -5.22 -0.44
CA LEU A 66 8.50 -4.19 0.55
C LEU A 66 9.68 -3.88 1.48
N GLU A 67 10.46 -4.89 1.87
CA GLU A 67 11.70 -4.70 2.63
C GLU A 67 12.74 -3.87 1.86
N ALA A 68 12.86 -4.10 0.56
CA ALA A 68 13.77 -3.36 -0.31
C ALA A 68 13.45 -1.86 -0.40
N LEU A 69 12.21 -1.45 -0.10
CA LEU A 69 11.81 -0.04 -0.02
C LEU A 69 12.39 0.68 1.21
N LYS A 70 12.91 -0.07 2.20
CA LYS A 70 13.49 0.44 3.45
C LYS A 70 12.57 1.43 4.18
N PRO A 71 11.29 1.08 4.44
CA PRO A 71 10.41 1.96 5.21
C PRO A 71 10.92 2.13 6.64
N ALA A 72 10.51 3.21 7.31
CA ALA A 72 10.79 3.40 8.74
C ALA A 72 10.29 2.22 9.59
N GLN A 73 9.13 1.67 9.20
CA GLN A 73 8.53 0.50 9.84
C GLN A 73 7.88 -0.39 8.79
N LEU A 74 8.14 -1.69 8.87
CA LEU A 74 7.42 -2.73 8.13
C LEU A 74 6.79 -3.70 9.14
N HIS A 75 5.47 -3.85 9.08
CA HIS A 75 4.71 -4.74 9.94
C HIS A 75 3.94 -5.77 9.11
N LEU A 76 4.10 -7.05 9.46
CA LEU A 76 3.51 -8.19 8.74
C LEU A 76 2.55 -8.97 9.65
N PRO A 77 1.34 -8.45 9.92
CA PRO A 77 0.37 -9.13 10.76
C PRO A 77 -0.20 -10.37 10.04
N PRO A 78 -0.51 -11.48 10.75
CA PRO A 78 -1.02 -12.70 10.13
C PRO A 78 -2.47 -12.58 9.61
N SER A 79 -3.23 -11.56 10.04
CA SER A 79 -4.60 -11.32 9.60
C SER A 79 -5.03 -9.87 9.85
N PHE A 80 -6.09 -9.42 9.19
CA PHE A 80 -6.68 -8.11 9.48
C PHE A 80 -7.15 -8.00 10.94
N ALA A 81 -7.79 -9.05 11.49
CA ALA A 81 -8.25 -9.06 12.87
C ALA A 81 -7.11 -8.80 13.87
N SER A 82 -5.92 -9.40 13.64
CA SER A 82 -4.74 -9.17 14.48
C SER A 82 -4.17 -7.74 14.36
N LEU A 83 -4.45 -7.06 13.24
CA LEU A 83 -3.98 -5.72 12.95
C LEU A 83 -4.90 -4.63 13.55
N VAL A 84 -6.19 -4.91 13.74
CA VAL A 84 -7.20 -3.92 14.18
C VAL A 84 -6.79 -3.13 15.44
N PRO A 85 -6.28 -3.74 16.53
CA PRO A 85 -5.92 -2.99 17.74
C PRO A 85 -4.82 -1.95 17.48
N ARG A 86 -3.81 -2.33 16.69
CA ARG A 86 -2.70 -1.44 16.32
C ARG A 86 -3.18 -0.31 15.41
N LEU A 87 -3.99 -0.62 14.40
CA LEU A 87 -4.57 0.42 13.53
C LEU A 87 -5.42 1.41 14.30
N ARG A 88 -6.26 0.94 15.23
CA ARG A 88 -7.05 1.82 16.10
C ARG A 88 -6.14 2.76 16.89
N GLN A 89 -5.06 2.25 17.47
CA GLN A 89 -4.09 3.07 18.20
C GLN A 89 -3.39 4.08 17.27
N THR A 90 -2.89 3.64 16.11
CA THR A 90 -2.21 4.52 15.15
C THR A 90 -3.12 5.64 14.67
N LEU A 91 -4.36 5.32 14.31
CA LEU A 91 -5.33 6.31 13.83
C LEU A 91 -5.82 7.24 14.94
N THR A 92 -5.94 6.75 16.19
CA THR A 92 -6.34 7.57 17.34
C THR A 92 -5.27 8.63 17.67
N ASN A 93 -4.00 8.29 17.53
CA ASN A 93 -2.88 9.21 17.80
C ASN A 93 -2.39 9.96 16.56
N ALA A 94 -3.05 9.78 15.41
CA ALA A 94 -2.64 10.43 14.17
C ALA A 94 -2.81 11.95 14.26
N HIS A 95 -1.84 12.67 13.72
CA HIS A 95 -1.85 14.13 13.62
C HIS A 95 -2.11 14.61 12.18
N MET A 96 -2.39 15.90 12.03
CA MET A 96 -2.60 16.54 10.74
C MET A 96 -1.41 16.32 9.79
N GLY A 97 -1.70 15.93 8.56
CA GLY A 97 -0.68 15.62 7.54
C GLY A 97 -0.36 14.13 7.38
N LEU A 98 -1.08 13.24 8.08
CA LEU A 98 -1.10 11.82 7.76
C LEU A 98 -1.70 11.57 6.37
N ARG A 99 -1.03 10.74 5.57
CA ARG A 99 -1.52 10.17 4.32
C ARG A 99 -1.70 8.68 4.48
N ILE A 100 -2.88 8.19 4.15
CA ILE A 100 -3.22 6.78 4.22
C ILE A 100 -3.36 6.26 2.78
N TYR A 101 -2.66 5.17 2.48
CA TYR A 101 -2.70 4.47 1.21
C TYR A 101 -3.21 3.06 1.46
N LEU A 102 -4.30 2.69 0.80
CA LEU A 102 -4.95 1.40 0.95
C LEU A 102 -4.93 0.66 -0.38
N ALA A 103 -4.53 -0.61 -0.38
CA ALA A 103 -4.59 -1.46 -1.55
C ALA A 103 -4.87 -2.90 -1.12
N GLY A 104 -5.93 -3.50 -1.66
CA GLY A 104 -6.29 -4.82 -1.19
C GLY A 104 -7.62 -5.35 -1.68
N THR A 105 -8.03 -6.47 -1.08
CA THR A 105 -9.38 -7.01 -1.27
C THR A 105 -10.44 -6.10 -0.65
N GLU A 106 -11.63 -6.05 -1.25
CA GLU A 106 -12.72 -5.17 -0.79
C GLU A 106 -13.42 -5.66 0.50
N GLY A 107 -13.16 -6.92 0.90
CA GLY A 107 -13.72 -7.54 2.11
C GLY A 107 -15.11 -8.14 1.93
#